data_AF-Q1MYD4-F1
#
_entry.id   AF-Q1MYD4-F1
#
_cell.length_a   1.000
_cell.length_b   1.000
_cell.length_c   1.000
_cell.angle_alpha   90.00
_cell.angle_beta   90.00
_cell.angle_gamma   90.00
#
_symmetry.space_group_name_H-M   'P 1'
#
loop_
_entity.id
_entity.type
_entity.pdbx_description
1 polymer ?
#
loop_
_entity_poly.entity_id
_entity_poly.type
_entity_poly.pdbx_seq_one_letter_code
_entity_poly.pdbx_strand_id
1 'polypeptide(L)'
;MKRPLHSILLCLIFLFSIQAQAAYWPCTDTVKYRIDNYHPSIFPSVQQAIIAQALNKWAPYFRVNFQQVSSGPARLVFRWDTSGFYGSAGQMTQLVRGDDINDSNPGLIKLNLTKSWSISSGSTPYHHLESVLLFGIGQAMGLPTRTFPGPVMYYNYQGVNNVLTLNDIHWSQYLQAKLAKCNPYWEYDQGNDGQHFTQTNANSTSLNNWSISNTDVYLSGNFTNDFGQELLMIKPGVQAVLANRYISSGLNQWTEIYTQNYPFGSHWWGNAQDQHVAGDFNGDGFDEILLANPNGQYKTFQYTNGYWQQIQAAVNGDIDNGDRLLSGDFNGDGVDELMQIKPSQGKHATMRYNSQTQNWDIINQGQSGSIYWWTLSPSDQYLTGDFNGDGRDELLALNPNGWHHTMYWTGSQWAYLEGDGSGTIAWWQISSSDKYAVVDVQNDGYDELVAINSNNGWSHTIKYQNGQWQFMSGNDGDSAIGYWDISANDLIVPNVPRDGELMILNSSGWWKIVGY
;
A
#
# COMPACT_ATOMS: atom_id res chain seq x y z
N MET A 1 -41.00 -10.17 -50.35
CA MET A 1 -39.76 -9.62 -50.94
C MET A 1 -39.06 -8.74 -49.92
N LYS A 2 -37.78 -9.05 -49.65
CA LYS A 2 -36.69 -8.22 -49.07
C LYS A 2 -36.77 -7.69 -47.61
N ARG A 3 -35.93 -8.32 -46.76
CA ARG A 3 -35.07 -7.69 -45.71
C ARG A 3 -33.95 -6.85 -46.40
N PRO A 4 -33.18 -5.92 -45.76
CA PRO A 4 -32.55 -6.12 -44.43
C PRO A 4 -32.35 -4.92 -43.47
N LEU A 5 -32.03 -5.30 -42.22
CA LEU A 5 -31.13 -4.75 -41.17
C LEU A 5 -30.69 -3.28 -41.22
N HIS A 6 -30.69 -2.62 -40.05
CA HIS A 6 -29.47 -2.35 -39.25
C HIS A 6 -29.82 -2.23 -37.76
N SER A 7 -29.15 -3.02 -36.94
CA SER A 7 -29.18 -3.03 -35.48
C SER A 7 -28.18 -2.01 -34.94
N ILE A 8 -28.57 -1.21 -33.95
CA ILE A 8 -27.63 -0.66 -32.96
C ILE A 8 -28.17 -1.08 -31.60
N LEU A 9 -27.55 -2.12 -31.06
CA LEU A 9 -27.78 -2.63 -29.72
C LEU A 9 -26.99 -1.72 -28.77
N LEU A 10 -27.68 -0.87 -28.01
CA LEU A 10 -27.07 -0.14 -26.89
C LEU A 10 -26.82 -1.17 -25.78
N CYS A 11 -25.56 -1.54 -25.61
CA CYS A 11 -25.08 -2.42 -24.55
C CYS A 11 -25.06 -1.62 -23.24
N LEU A 12 -26.13 -1.71 -22.44
CA LEU A 12 -26.12 -1.30 -21.04
C LEU A 12 -25.34 -2.36 -20.25
N ILE A 13 -24.03 -2.16 -20.13
CA ILE A 13 -23.18 -2.86 -19.19
C ILE A 13 -23.41 -2.20 -17.82
N PHE A 14 -24.28 -2.79 -17.00
CA PHE A 14 -24.27 -2.55 -15.57
C PHE A 14 -23.03 -3.24 -14.99
N LEU A 15 -21.96 -2.48 -14.79
CA LEU A 15 -20.86 -2.83 -13.91
C LEU A 15 -21.36 -2.69 -12.46
N PHE A 16 -21.81 -3.79 -11.86
CA PHE A 16 -21.79 -3.90 -10.41
C PHE A 16 -20.34 -4.22 -10.01
N SER A 17 -19.61 -3.21 -9.55
CA SER A 17 -18.41 -3.36 -8.76
C SER A 17 -18.80 -3.92 -7.40
N ILE A 18 -18.61 -5.23 -7.21
CA ILE A 18 -18.69 -5.85 -5.89
C ILE A 18 -17.30 -5.67 -5.26
N GLN A 19 -17.21 -4.74 -4.30
CA GLN A 19 -16.08 -4.62 -3.38
C GLN A 19 -15.87 -5.96 -2.69
N ALA A 20 -14.77 -6.63 -2.98
CA ALA A 20 -14.39 -7.86 -2.31
C ALA A 20 -13.63 -7.51 -1.03
N GLN A 21 -14.30 -7.57 0.12
CA GLN A 21 -13.67 -7.60 1.44
C GLN A 21 -12.54 -8.65 1.42
N ALA A 22 -11.31 -8.24 1.76
CA ALA A 22 -10.16 -9.13 1.83
C ALA A 22 -10.47 -10.26 2.83
N ALA A 23 -10.33 -11.51 2.39
CA ALA A 23 -10.64 -12.67 3.23
C ALA A 23 -9.60 -12.77 4.35
N TYR A 24 -9.93 -12.28 5.56
CA TYR A 24 -9.10 -12.37 6.77
C TYR A 24 -8.71 -13.83 7.09
N TRP A 25 -7.44 -14.21 6.86
CA TRP A 25 -6.88 -15.51 7.24
C TRP A 25 -6.36 -15.43 8.69
N PRO A 26 -6.99 -16.12 9.67
CA PRO A 26 -6.53 -16.07 11.05
C PRO A 26 -5.21 -16.82 11.22
N CYS A 27 -4.34 -16.25 12.05
CA CYS A 27 -3.09 -16.77 12.60
C CYS A 27 -3.27 -18.11 13.36
N THR A 28 -3.66 -19.19 12.68
CA THR A 28 -3.79 -20.54 13.28
C THR A 28 -3.16 -21.64 12.41
N ASP A 29 -2.60 -22.64 13.08
CA ASP A 29 -1.61 -23.59 12.55
C ASP A 29 -2.10 -24.56 11.46
N THR A 30 -3.37 -24.55 11.02
CA THR A 30 -3.88 -25.48 9.99
C THR A 30 -5.11 -24.99 9.22
N VAL A 31 -5.00 -24.89 7.89
CA VAL A 31 -6.09 -24.62 6.94
C VAL A 31 -6.67 -25.92 6.40
N LYS A 32 -7.97 -26.13 6.63
CA LYS A 32 -8.70 -27.27 6.05
C LYS A 32 -9.08 -27.02 4.61
N TYR A 33 -8.80 -27.98 3.73
CA TYR A 33 -9.27 -27.98 2.35
C TYR A 33 -10.06 -29.25 1.99
N ARG A 34 -10.99 -29.15 1.04
CA ARG A 34 -11.82 -30.26 0.56
C ARG A 34 -11.83 -30.29 -0.95
N ILE A 35 -11.99 -31.48 -1.52
CA ILE A 35 -12.20 -31.69 -2.95
C ILE A 35 -13.60 -32.28 -3.13
N ASP A 36 -14.50 -31.55 -3.77
CA ASP A 36 -15.92 -31.94 -3.88
C ASP A 36 -16.16 -33.01 -4.94
N ASN A 37 -15.40 -32.96 -6.03
CA ASN A 37 -15.49 -33.87 -7.16
C ASN A 37 -14.16 -33.90 -7.92
N TYR A 38 -14.07 -34.80 -8.90
CA TYR A 38 -12.86 -35.04 -9.68
C TYR A 38 -13.15 -34.95 -11.17
N HIS A 39 -12.18 -34.45 -11.93
CA HIS A 39 -12.24 -34.50 -13.39
C HIS A 39 -12.27 -35.96 -13.87
N PRO A 40 -13.15 -36.35 -14.81
CA PRO A 40 -13.31 -37.75 -15.21
C PRO A 40 -12.11 -38.35 -15.96
N SER A 41 -11.28 -37.51 -16.60
CA SER A 41 -10.13 -37.98 -17.39
C SER A 41 -8.81 -38.08 -16.62
N ILE A 42 -8.78 -37.74 -15.33
CA ILE A 42 -7.58 -37.80 -14.50
C ILE A 42 -7.92 -38.65 -13.28
N PHE A 43 -7.06 -39.59 -12.89
CA PHE A 43 -7.33 -40.41 -11.71
C PHE A 43 -7.50 -39.53 -10.44
N PRO A 44 -8.48 -39.81 -9.57
CA PRO A 44 -8.71 -39.02 -8.36
C PRO A 44 -7.48 -38.86 -7.47
N SER A 45 -6.69 -39.93 -7.30
CA SER A 45 -5.44 -39.90 -6.51
C SER A 45 -4.39 -38.95 -7.09
N VAL A 46 -4.32 -38.82 -8.41
CA VAL A 46 -3.40 -37.90 -9.09
C VAL A 46 -3.84 -36.45 -8.88
N GLN A 47 -5.15 -36.17 -8.98
CA GLN A 47 -5.69 -34.84 -8.72
C GLN A 47 -5.47 -34.42 -7.27
N GLN A 48 -5.68 -35.33 -6.32
CA GLN A 48 -5.37 -35.11 -4.90
C GLN A 48 -3.90 -34.75 -4.70
N ALA A 49 -2.98 -35.51 -5.31
CA ALA A 49 -1.55 -35.27 -5.18
C ALA A 49 -1.13 -33.90 -5.75
N ILE A 50 -1.66 -33.49 -6.91
CA ILE A 50 -1.32 -32.21 -7.54
C ILE A 50 -1.92 -31.02 -6.76
N ILE A 51 -3.14 -31.16 -6.24
CA ILE A 51 -3.74 -30.13 -5.37
C ILE A 51 -2.90 -29.96 -4.11
N ALA A 52 -2.54 -31.07 -3.45
CA ALA A 52 -1.66 -31.02 -2.28
C ALA A 52 -0.29 -30.42 -2.61
N GLN A 53 0.28 -30.74 -3.77
CA GLN A 53 1.55 -30.19 -4.24
C GLN A 53 1.48 -28.67 -4.44
N ALA A 54 0.43 -28.16 -5.09
CA ALA A 54 0.24 -26.74 -5.31
C ALA A 54 0.03 -25.97 -3.99
N LEU A 55 -0.77 -26.54 -3.08
CA LEU A 55 -0.94 -26.01 -1.71
C LEU A 55 0.39 -25.97 -0.95
N ASN A 56 1.19 -27.04 -1.02
CA ASN A 56 2.49 -27.12 -0.34
C ASN A 56 3.54 -26.16 -0.92
N LYS A 57 3.39 -25.71 -2.17
CA LYS A 57 4.25 -24.65 -2.73
C LYS A 57 3.95 -23.30 -2.10
N TRP A 58 2.69 -23.01 -1.79
CA TRP A 58 2.28 -21.77 -1.13
C TRP A 58 2.48 -21.81 0.39
N ALA A 59 2.35 -22.98 1.01
CA ALA A 59 2.40 -23.17 2.46
C ALA A 59 3.55 -22.45 3.19
N PRO A 60 4.82 -22.50 2.74
CA PRO A 60 5.93 -21.84 3.42
C PRO A 60 5.81 -20.31 3.45
N TYR A 61 5.24 -19.73 2.40
CA TYR A 61 5.17 -18.28 2.23
C TYR A 61 3.97 -17.67 2.94
N PHE A 62 2.92 -18.47 3.13
CA PHE A 62 1.74 -18.11 3.88
C PHE A 62 1.74 -18.61 5.34
N ARG A 63 2.80 -19.30 5.77
CA ARG A 63 2.95 -19.89 7.12
C ARG A 63 1.74 -20.73 7.58
N VAL A 64 1.11 -21.44 6.65
CA VAL A 64 -0.05 -22.30 6.91
C VAL A 64 0.30 -23.75 6.66
N ASN A 65 -0.28 -24.65 7.47
CA ASN A 65 -0.31 -26.07 7.12
C ASN A 65 -1.65 -26.42 6.48
N PHE A 66 -1.65 -27.13 5.37
CA PHE A 66 -2.89 -27.56 4.73
C PHE A 66 -3.27 -28.98 5.15
N GLN A 67 -4.51 -29.16 5.60
CA GLN A 67 -5.06 -30.46 5.96
C GLN A 67 -6.28 -30.77 5.08
N GLN A 68 -6.23 -31.91 4.39
CA GLN A 68 -7.39 -32.36 3.63
C GLN A 68 -8.47 -32.91 4.58
N VAL A 69 -9.72 -32.54 4.36
CA VAL A 69 -10.89 -33.16 4.98
C VAL A 69 -11.76 -33.84 3.93
N SER A 70 -12.42 -34.94 4.30
CA SER A 70 -13.30 -35.71 3.42
C SER A 70 -14.74 -35.19 3.39
N SER A 71 -15.16 -34.45 4.42
CA SER A 71 -16.51 -33.89 4.57
C SER A 71 -16.50 -32.76 5.60
N GLY A 72 -17.60 -32.02 5.70
CA GLY A 72 -17.73 -30.89 6.63
C GLY A 72 -17.12 -29.60 6.08
N PRO A 73 -17.11 -28.51 6.88
CA PRO A 73 -16.65 -27.19 6.46
C PRO A 73 -15.15 -27.21 6.15
N ALA A 74 -14.79 -26.59 5.02
CA ALA A 74 -13.42 -26.39 4.59
C ALA A 74 -13.28 -24.97 4.03
N ARG A 75 -12.14 -24.33 4.31
CA ARG A 75 -11.91 -22.94 3.92
C ARG A 75 -11.54 -22.82 2.45
N LEU A 76 -10.80 -23.80 1.94
CA LEU A 76 -10.56 -23.98 0.51
C LEU A 76 -11.34 -25.18 0.00
N VAL A 77 -12.11 -24.98 -1.06
CA VAL A 77 -12.86 -26.05 -1.70
C VAL A 77 -12.51 -26.10 -3.17
N PHE A 78 -12.05 -27.26 -3.65
CA PHE A 78 -11.75 -27.48 -5.06
C PHE A 78 -12.92 -28.20 -5.71
N ARG A 79 -13.45 -27.63 -6.79
CA ARG A 79 -14.58 -28.22 -7.52
C ARG A 79 -14.40 -28.07 -9.02
N TRP A 80 -14.66 -29.15 -9.73
CA TRP A 80 -14.81 -29.16 -11.18
C TRP A 80 -16.25 -28.80 -11.56
N ASP A 81 -16.41 -27.79 -12.41
CA ASP A 81 -17.73 -27.25 -12.80
C ASP A 81 -17.77 -26.94 -14.29
N THR A 82 -18.96 -26.95 -14.88
CA THR A 82 -19.20 -26.51 -16.27
C THR A 82 -19.78 -25.10 -16.32
N SER A 83 -20.21 -24.55 -15.19
CA SER A 83 -20.94 -23.28 -15.07
C SER A 83 -20.14 -22.20 -14.34
N GLY A 84 -20.42 -20.93 -14.66
CA GLY A 84 -19.79 -19.76 -14.01
C GLY A 84 -18.58 -19.17 -14.75
N PHE A 85 -18.17 -19.76 -15.87
CA PHE A 85 -17.06 -19.28 -16.70
C PHE A 85 -17.56 -18.37 -17.84
N TYR A 86 -17.05 -17.14 -17.94
CA TYR A 86 -17.43 -16.12 -18.93
C TYR A 86 -16.35 -15.90 -20.01
N GLY A 87 -16.77 -15.52 -21.21
CA GLY A 87 -15.90 -15.03 -22.29
C GLY A 87 -15.45 -16.08 -23.33
N SER A 88 -15.20 -15.62 -24.56
CA SER A 88 -14.86 -16.45 -25.74
C SER A 88 -13.46 -17.05 -25.71
N ALA A 89 -12.54 -16.52 -24.88
CA ALA A 89 -11.20 -17.06 -24.67
C ALA A 89 -11.15 -18.23 -23.66
N GLY A 90 -12.25 -18.46 -22.94
CA GLY A 90 -12.50 -19.60 -22.06
C GLY A 90 -11.60 -19.67 -20.82
N GLN A 91 -12.10 -19.10 -19.73
CA GLN A 91 -11.54 -19.19 -18.38
C GLN A 91 -11.32 -20.65 -17.95
N MET A 92 -10.20 -20.92 -17.28
CA MET A 92 -9.84 -22.26 -16.77
C MET A 92 -10.12 -22.44 -15.29
N THR A 93 -10.08 -21.35 -14.52
CA THR A 93 -10.33 -21.33 -13.09
C THR A 93 -11.11 -20.08 -12.70
N GLN A 94 -11.86 -20.16 -11.62
CA GLN A 94 -12.60 -19.05 -11.04
C GLN A 94 -12.62 -19.22 -9.52
N LEU A 95 -12.26 -18.16 -8.81
CA LEU A 95 -12.51 -18.08 -7.37
C LEU A 95 -13.93 -17.55 -7.13
N VAL A 96 -14.70 -18.26 -6.32
CA VAL A 96 -15.99 -17.80 -5.79
C VAL A 96 -15.79 -17.54 -4.30
N ARG A 97 -15.95 -16.28 -3.90
CA ARG A 97 -15.95 -15.86 -2.49
C ARG A 97 -17.39 -15.85 -1.99
N GLY A 98 -17.61 -16.34 -0.77
CA GLY A 98 -18.92 -16.23 -0.11
C GLY A 98 -19.07 -14.84 0.51
N ASP A 99 -20.28 -14.29 0.47
CA ASP A 99 -20.58 -12.92 0.92
C ASP A 99 -20.72 -12.78 2.46
N ASP A 100 -20.54 -13.86 3.23
CA ASP A 100 -20.75 -13.87 4.70
C ASP A 100 -19.81 -14.87 5.42
N ILE A 101 -19.40 -14.54 6.65
CA ILE A 101 -18.49 -15.35 7.51
C ILE A 101 -19.11 -16.71 7.90
N ASN A 102 -20.41 -16.88 7.67
CA ASN A 102 -21.18 -18.09 7.91
C ASN A 102 -21.48 -18.92 6.65
N ASP A 103 -20.96 -18.53 5.47
CA ASP A 103 -21.15 -19.33 4.26
C ASP A 103 -20.27 -20.60 4.27
N SER A 104 -20.85 -21.67 3.77
CA SER A 104 -20.31 -23.02 3.73
C SER A 104 -19.04 -23.19 2.86
N ASN A 105 -18.67 -22.19 2.03
CA ASN A 105 -17.47 -22.23 1.18
C ASN A 105 -16.84 -20.83 0.92
N PRO A 106 -16.09 -20.23 1.87
CA PRO A 106 -15.53 -18.88 1.72
C PRO A 106 -14.40 -18.76 0.67
N GLY A 107 -13.89 -19.87 0.13
CA GLY A 107 -12.81 -19.91 -0.87
C GLY A 107 -12.97 -21.06 -1.88
N LEU A 108 -14.10 -21.08 -2.61
CA LEU A 108 -14.36 -22.09 -3.63
C LEU A 108 -13.54 -21.81 -4.91
N ILE A 109 -12.60 -22.68 -5.21
CA ILE A 109 -11.81 -22.67 -6.45
C ILE A 109 -12.48 -23.61 -7.45
N LYS A 110 -13.14 -23.03 -8.45
CA LYS A 110 -13.76 -23.76 -9.56
C LYS A 110 -12.74 -24.00 -10.65
N LEU A 111 -12.64 -25.24 -11.12
CA LEU A 111 -11.86 -25.66 -12.29
C LEU A 111 -12.80 -26.00 -13.44
N ASN A 112 -12.51 -25.48 -14.63
CA ASN A 112 -13.40 -25.62 -15.78
C ASN A 112 -13.35 -27.04 -16.37
N LEU A 113 -14.43 -27.79 -16.18
CA LEU A 113 -14.59 -29.17 -16.65
C LEU A 113 -14.66 -29.27 -18.18
N THR A 114 -14.93 -28.17 -18.90
CA THR A 114 -15.00 -28.19 -20.38
C THR A 114 -13.62 -28.04 -21.05
N LYS A 115 -12.56 -27.79 -20.27
CA LYS A 115 -11.20 -27.65 -20.79
C LYS A 115 -10.48 -28.99 -20.83
N SER A 116 -9.49 -29.12 -21.71
CA SER A 116 -8.59 -30.29 -21.72
C SER A 116 -7.46 -30.06 -20.73
N TRP A 117 -7.26 -30.99 -19.80
CA TRP A 117 -6.30 -30.89 -18.72
C TRP A 117 -5.17 -31.90 -18.87
N SER A 118 -3.96 -31.49 -18.48
CA SER A 118 -2.78 -32.33 -18.47
C SER A 118 -1.98 -32.11 -17.18
N ILE A 119 -1.21 -33.12 -16.80
CA ILE A 119 -0.33 -33.12 -15.63
C ILE A 119 1.14 -32.96 -16.00
N SER A 120 1.45 -32.85 -17.29
CA SER A 120 2.83 -32.80 -17.80
C SER A 120 3.03 -31.83 -18.97
N SER A 121 1.96 -31.38 -19.61
CA SER A 121 2.02 -30.44 -20.74
C SER A 121 1.09 -29.25 -20.50
N GLY A 122 1.50 -28.08 -21.00
CA GLY A 122 0.67 -26.88 -21.13
C GLY A 122 0.52 -26.43 -22.59
N SER A 123 0.81 -27.31 -23.55
CA SER A 123 0.64 -27.02 -24.98
C SER A 123 -0.82 -27.24 -25.40
N THR A 124 -1.33 -26.31 -26.23
CA THR A 124 -2.70 -26.40 -26.74
C THR A 124 -2.96 -27.75 -27.42
N PRO A 125 -4.12 -28.39 -27.16
CA PRO A 125 -5.28 -27.89 -26.41
C PRO A 125 -5.22 -28.13 -24.88
N TYR A 126 -4.14 -28.69 -24.35
CA TYR A 126 -4.03 -29.12 -22.96
C TYR A 126 -3.53 -28.01 -22.02
N HIS A 127 -4.19 -27.87 -20.88
CA HIS A 127 -3.82 -26.93 -19.82
C HIS A 127 -3.22 -27.69 -18.65
N HIS A 128 -2.03 -27.26 -18.24
CA HIS A 128 -1.28 -27.83 -17.14
C HIS A 128 -1.98 -27.54 -15.80
N LEU A 129 -2.46 -28.61 -15.14
CA LEU A 129 -3.31 -28.52 -13.96
C LEU A 129 -2.63 -27.81 -12.78
N GLU A 130 -1.36 -28.11 -12.51
CA GLU A 130 -0.64 -27.49 -11.39
C GLU A 130 -0.47 -25.98 -11.57
N SER A 131 -0.20 -25.50 -12.79
CA SER A 131 -0.03 -24.06 -13.06
C SER A 131 -1.31 -23.29 -12.72
N VAL A 132 -2.46 -23.81 -13.17
CA VAL A 132 -3.76 -23.18 -12.95
C VAL A 132 -4.19 -23.27 -11.48
N LEU A 133 -3.86 -24.37 -10.80
CA LEU A 133 -4.08 -24.51 -9.36
C LEU A 133 -3.27 -23.50 -8.57
N LEU A 134 -1.99 -23.29 -8.89
CA LEU A 134 -1.17 -22.31 -8.17
C LEU A 134 -1.74 -20.89 -8.31
N PHE A 135 -2.19 -20.50 -9.52
CA PHE A 135 -2.90 -19.22 -9.72
C PHE A 135 -4.19 -19.14 -8.90
N GLY A 136 -5.04 -20.16 -8.97
CA GLY A 136 -6.33 -20.19 -8.26
C GLY A 136 -6.17 -20.18 -6.73
N ILE A 137 -5.15 -20.88 -6.21
CA ILE A 137 -4.80 -20.85 -4.79
C ILE A 137 -4.27 -19.47 -4.41
N GLY A 138 -3.35 -18.88 -5.19
CA GLY A 138 -2.85 -17.54 -4.92
C GLY A 138 -3.97 -16.50 -4.83
N GLN A 139 -4.94 -16.55 -5.76
CA GLN A 139 -6.15 -15.71 -5.70
C GLN A 139 -6.98 -15.96 -4.44
N ALA A 140 -7.19 -17.24 -4.06
CA ALA A 140 -7.93 -17.60 -2.85
C ALA A 140 -7.23 -17.12 -1.57
N MET A 141 -5.91 -17.03 -1.62
CA MET A 141 -5.07 -16.52 -0.54
C MET A 141 -4.96 -14.99 -0.53
N GLY A 142 -5.59 -14.31 -1.49
CA GLY A 142 -5.70 -12.85 -1.54
C GLY A 142 -4.68 -12.16 -2.44
N LEU A 143 -3.86 -12.90 -3.19
CA LEU A 143 -2.90 -12.30 -4.12
C LEU A 143 -3.60 -11.65 -5.32
N PRO A 144 -3.20 -10.42 -5.70
CA PRO A 144 -3.71 -9.77 -6.89
C PRO A 144 -3.19 -10.45 -8.17
N THR A 145 -3.93 -10.31 -9.26
CA THR A 145 -3.45 -10.73 -10.59
C THR A 145 -2.35 -9.81 -11.09
N ARG A 146 -1.40 -10.37 -11.85
CA ARG A 146 -0.34 -9.61 -12.53
C ARG A 146 -0.67 -9.41 -14.00
N THR A 147 -0.29 -8.24 -14.52
CA THR A 147 -0.48 -7.85 -15.92
C THR A 147 0.75 -8.07 -16.78
N PHE A 148 1.88 -8.45 -16.18
CA PHE A 148 3.13 -8.78 -16.86
C PHE A 148 3.46 -10.28 -16.77
N PRO A 149 4.12 -10.85 -17.81
CA PRO A 149 4.40 -12.28 -17.90
C PRO A 149 5.50 -12.74 -16.93
N GLY A 150 5.53 -14.04 -16.61
CA GLY A 150 6.51 -14.65 -15.73
C GLY A 150 5.92 -15.20 -14.42
N PRO A 151 5.35 -14.34 -13.55
CA PRO A 151 4.74 -14.80 -12.30
C PRO A 151 3.60 -15.78 -12.54
N VAL A 152 3.40 -16.69 -11.59
CA VAL A 152 2.25 -17.60 -11.60
C VAL A 152 0.94 -16.81 -11.51
N MET A 153 0.94 -15.66 -10.85
CA MET A 153 -0.21 -14.75 -10.76
C MET A 153 -0.50 -13.95 -12.04
N TYR A 154 0.23 -14.15 -13.14
CA TYR A 154 -0.07 -13.53 -14.43
C TYR A 154 -1.41 -14.02 -14.99
N TYR A 155 -2.31 -13.09 -15.34
CA TYR A 155 -3.70 -13.43 -15.70
C TYR A 155 -3.84 -14.22 -17.03
N ASN A 156 -2.84 -14.14 -17.91
CA ASN A 156 -2.84 -14.88 -19.17
C ASN A 156 -2.03 -16.18 -19.04
N TYR A 157 -2.64 -17.28 -19.46
CA TYR A 157 -2.00 -18.60 -19.41
C TYR A 157 -0.82 -18.73 -20.38
N GLN A 158 0.34 -19.13 -19.86
CA GLN A 158 1.58 -19.28 -20.64
C GLN A 158 2.07 -20.73 -20.73
N GLY A 159 1.23 -21.72 -20.39
CA GLY A 159 1.61 -23.13 -20.41
C GLY A 159 2.08 -23.65 -19.04
N VAL A 160 3.18 -24.40 -19.04
CA VAL A 160 3.75 -24.94 -17.79
C VAL A 160 4.44 -23.80 -17.06
N ASN A 161 3.82 -23.34 -15.97
CA ASN A 161 4.35 -22.36 -15.05
C ASN A 161 4.02 -22.84 -13.63
N ASN A 162 4.86 -23.73 -13.12
CA ASN A 162 4.68 -24.36 -11.82
C ASN A 162 5.80 -24.01 -10.83
N VAL A 163 6.54 -22.94 -11.09
CA VAL A 163 7.58 -22.44 -10.20
C VAL A 163 7.14 -21.08 -9.71
N LEU A 164 6.99 -20.92 -8.40
CA LEU A 164 6.72 -19.61 -7.82
C LEU A 164 7.92 -18.71 -8.10
N THR A 165 7.68 -17.59 -8.78
CA THR A 165 8.71 -16.60 -9.03
C THR A 165 9.00 -15.81 -7.76
N LEU A 166 10.10 -15.06 -7.77
CA LEU A 166 10.37 -14.10 -6.70
C LEU A 166 9.17 -13.14 -6.53
N ASN A 167 8.58 -12.62 -7.60
CA ASN A 167 7.38 -11.78 -7.48
C ASN A 167 6.21 -12.46 -6.75
N ASP A 168 5.91 -13.74 -7.07
CA ASP A 168 4.85 -14.50 -6.40
C ASP A 168 5.14 -14.68 -4.89
N ILE A 169 6.39 -15.03 -4.56
CA ILE A 169 6.86 -15.23 -3.20
C ILE A 169 6.81 -13.90 -2.42
N HIS A 170 7.31 -12.82 -3.02
CA HIS A 170 7.44 -11.50 -2.39
C HIS A 170 6.08 -10.95 -2.01
N TRP A 171 5.11 -11.05 -2.91
CA TRP A 171 3.75 -10.61 -2.64
C TRP A 171 2.99 -11.49 -1.66
N SER A 172 3.25 -12.80 -1.64
CA SER A 172 2.68 -13.67 -0.58
C SER A 172 3.23 -13.35 0.80
N GLN A 173 4.50 -12.97 0.90
CA GLN A 173 5.11 -12.55 2.15
C GLN A 173 4.71 -11.13 2.55
N TYR A 174 4.51 -10.21 1.59
CA TYR A 174 3.94 -8.87 1.84
C TYR A 174 2.50 -8.97 2.33
N LEU A 175 1.65 -9.72 1.63
CA LEU A 175 0.28 -9.95 2.04
C LEU A 175 0.24 -10.66 3.39
N GLN A 176 1.15 -11.62 3.64
CA GLN A 176 1.31 -12.14 4.99
C GLN A 176 1.80 -11.09 5.95
N ALA A 177 2.74 -10.20 5.66
CA ALA A 177 3.16 -9.17 6.60
C ALA A 177 1.99 -8.24 6.97
N LYS A 178 1.22 -7.77 5.99
CA LYS A 178 -0.02 -6.99 6.21
C LYS A 178 -1.13 -7.79 6.93
N LEU A 179 -1.20 -9.11 6.75
CA LEU A 179 -2.19 -9.96 7.43
C LEU A 179 -1.66 -10.61 8.73
N ALA A 180 -0.35 -10.57 8.97
CA ALA A 180 0.35 -11.26 10.04
C ALA A 180 0.38 -10.37 11.27
N LYS A 181 -0.72 -10.44 12.00
CA LYS A 181 -0.72 -10.37 13.47
C LYS A 181 0.02 -11.58 14.09
N CYS A 182 1.24 -11.85 13.65
CA CYS A 182 2.00 -13.04 14.00
C CYS A 182 3.49 -12.71 14.24
N ASN A 183 3.75 -11.82 15.19
CA ASN A 183 5.05 -11.75 15.87
C ASN A 183 4.91 -12.38 17.28
N PRO A 184 5.58 -13.51 17.58
CA PRO A 184 5.62 -14.07 18.92
C PRO A 184 6.57 -13.33 19.90
N TYR A 185 7.13 -12.17 19.52
CA TYR A 185 7.94 -11.31 20.40
C TYR A 185 7.14 -10.20 21.09
N TRP A 186 5.83 -10.37 21.27
CA TRP A 186 5.06 -9.48 22.14
C TRP A 186 5.16 -10.02 23.56
N GLU A 187 6.35 -9.89 24.16
CA GLU A 187 6.38 -9.79 25.60
C GLU A 187 5.67 -8.49 25.94
N TYR A 188 4.46 -8.68 26.46
CA TYR A 188 3.73 -7.76 27.30
C TYR A 188 4.68 -7.21 28.37
N ASP A 189 5.40 -6.14 28.05
CA ASP A 189 6.01 -5.33 29.08
C ASP A 189 4.88 -4.51 29.71
N GLN A 190 4.21 -5.15 30.67
CA GLN A 190 3.38 -4.47 31.63
C GLN A 190 4.21 -3.74 32.70
N GLY A 191 5.48 -3.45 32.42
CA GLY A 191 6.29 -2.50 33.16
C GLY A 191 5.84 -1.08 32.86
N ASN A 192 4.93 -0.56 33.70
CA ASN A 192 4.85 0.78 34.31
C ASN A 192 5.63 2.03 33.78
N ASP A 193 6.20 2.06 32.58
CA ASP A 193 7.08 3.16 32.11
C ASP A 193 6.46 4.00 30.97
N GLY A 194 5.15 3.94 30.72
CA GLY A 194 4.43 4.93 29.90
C GLY A 194 4.80 5.03 28.42
N GLN A 195 5.79 4.28 27.92
CA GLN A 195 6.27 4.36 26.52
C GLN A 195 5.77 3.19 25.68
N HIS A 196 4.88 3.51 24.72
CA HIS A 196 4.28 2.54 23.81
C HIS A 196 5.10 2.27 22.54
N PHE A 197 6.03 3.16 22.20
CA PHE A 197 6.99 2.93 21.12
C PHE A 197 8.27 2.33 21.71
N THR A 198 8.80 1.26 21.12
CA THR A 198 10.04 0.59 21.57
C THR A 198 11.19 0.78 20.59
N GLN A 199 12.42 0.69 21.09
CA GLN A 199 13.63 0.85 20.27
C GLN A 199 13.83 -0.37 19.36
N THR A 200 13.92 -0.17 18.04
CA THR A 200 14.26 -1.26 17.10
C THR A 200 15.69 -1.18 16.56
N ASN A 201 16.41 -0.05 16.73
CA ASN A 201 17.83 0.12 16.35
C ASN A 201 18.60 1.04 17.31
N ALA A 202 19.94 0.87 17.37
CA ALA A 202 20.85 1.76 18.09
C ALA A 202 21.04 3.10 17.37
N ASN A 203 21.31 4.17 18.12
CA ASN A 203 21.58 5.50 17.57
C ASN A 203 22.78 5.46 16.60
N SER A 204 22.63 6.01 15.40
CA SER A 204 23.70 6.14 14.41
C SER A 204 23.68 7.53 13.76
N THR A 205 24.82 8.01 13.28
CA THR A 205 24.93 9.25 12.48
C THR A 205 25.03 8.98 10.97
N SER A 206 25.04 7.71 10.59
CA SER A 206 25.11 7.30 9.18
C SER A 206 24.31 6.03 8.89
N LEU A 207 23.97 5.85 7.62
CA LEU A 207 23.31 4.66 7.09
C LEU A 207 24.02 4.28 5.78
N ASN A 208 24.67 3.12 5.72
CA ASN A 208 25.47 2.70 4.55
C ASN A 208 26.47 3.76 4.04
N ASN A 209 27.26 4.35 4.95
CA ASN A 209 28.20 5.45 4.65
C ASN A 209 27.54 6.77 4.18
N TRP A 210 26.20 6.86 4.17
CA TRP A 210 25.49 8.11 4.04
C TRP A 210 25.47 8.85 5.37
N SER A 211 26.09 10.03 5.44
CA SER A 211 25.91 10.91 6.61
C SER A 211 24.52 11.51 6.60
N ILE A 212 23.70 11.17 7.60
CA ILE A 212 22.33 11.62 7.78
C ILE A 212 22.31 13.09 8.20
N SER A 213 21.39 13.87 7.66
CA SER A 213 21.21 15.29 7.96
C SER A 213 19.73 15.65 7.94
N ASN A 214 19.30 16.55 8.82
CA ASN A 214 17.93 17.07 8.80
C ASN A 214 17.62 18.01 7.62
N THR A 215 18.61 18.22 6.74
CA THR A 215 18.47 18.92 5.46
C THR A 215 18.29 17.97 4.28
N ASP A 216 18.46 16.66 4.50
CA ASP A 216 18.21 15.65 3.47
C ASP A 216 16.69 15.42 3.35
N VAL A 217 16.28 14.89 2.21
CA VAL A 217 14.90 14.43 1.98
C VAL A 217 14.84 12.93 2.22
N TYR A 218 13.80 12.49 2.92
CA TYR A 218 13.54 11.10 3.24
C TYR A 218 12.15 10.74 2.75
N LEU A 219 12.07 9.75 1.87
CA LEU A 219 10.82 9.19 1.38
C LEU A 219 10.79 7.70 1.68
N SER A 220 9.70 7.25 2.28
CA SER A 220 9.35 5.84 2.37
C SER A 220 8.49 5.46 1.18
N GLY A 221 8.66 4.25 0.65
CA GLY A 221 7.87 3.75 -0.45
C GLY A 221 8.35 2.42 -1.00
N ASN A 222 7.58 1.80 -1.88
CA ASN A 222 7.95 0.59 -2.62
C ASN A 222 8.50 0.97 -4.00
N PHE A 223 9.70 1.52 -4.08
CA PHE A 223 10.31 2.01 -5.32
C PHE A 223 10.90 0.91 -6.21
N THR A 224 11.23 -0.27 -5.66
CA THR A 224 11.87 -1.37 -6.42
C THR A 224 11.12 -2.69 -6.34
N ASN A 225 11.59 -3.68 -7.09
CA ASN A 225 11.08 -5.05 -7.06
C ASN A 225 11.61 -5.88 -5.88
N ASP A 226 12.44 -5.28 -5.03
CA ASP A 226 12.94 -5.88 -3.81
C ASP A 226 11.88 -5.79 -2.69
N PHE A 227 12.02 -6.60 -1.64
CA PHE A 227 10.96 -6.77 -0.66
C PHE A 227 10.78 -5.56 0.27
N GLY A 228 9.55 -5.06 0.37
CA GLY A 228 9.12 -4.20 1.48
C GLY A 228 9.46 -2.73 1.27
N GLN A 229 8.96 -1.90 2.17
CA GLN A 229 9.14 -0.47 2.10
C GLN A 229 10.62 -0.09 2.20
N GLU A 230 11.02 0.80 1.31
CA GLU A 230 12.37 1.25 1.11
C GLU A 230 12.48 2.70 1.57
N LEU A 231 13.68 3.06 2.01
CA LEU A 231 14.02 4.43 2.34
C LEU A 231 14.84 5.01 1.20
N LEU A 232 14.26 5.98 0.49
CA LEU A 232 15.03 6.86 -0.38
C LEU A 232 15.50 8.07 0.41
N MET A 233 16.82 8.27 0.44
CA MET A 233 17.47 9.44 0.99
C MET A 233 18.03 10.28 -0.15
N ILE A 234 17.70 11.57 -0.19
CA ILE A 234 18.18 12.50 -1.21
C ILE A 234 18.94 13.63 -0.52
N LYS A 235 20.22 13.78 -0.88
CA LYS A 235 21.03 14.95 -0.55
C LYS A 235 20.79 16.00 -1.62
N PRO A 236 20.15 17.13 -1.28
CA PRO A 236 19.66 18.01 -2.29
C PRO A 236 20.73 18.49 -3.26
N GLY A 237 20.50 18.27 -4.57
CA GLY A 237 21.38 18.68 -5.65
C GLY A 237 22.68 17.87 -5.79
N VAL A 238 22.89 16.81 -5.01
CA VAL A 238 24.18 16.09 -4.96
C VAL A 238 24.04 14.61 -5.28
N GLN A 239 23.27 13.88 -4.48
CA GLN A 239 23.25 12.42 -4.50
C GLN A 239 21.90 11.91 -4.01
N ALA A 240 21.49 10.72 -4.43
CA ALA A 240 20.50 9.94 -3.69
C ALA A 240 21.02 8.54 -3.42
N VAL A 241 20.58 7.99 -2.30
CA VAL A 241 20.78 6.60 -1.89
C VAL A 241 19.41 5.99 -1.63
N LEU A 242 19.15 4.87 -2.31
CA LEU A 242 18.02 4.00 -2.05
C LEU A 242 18.52 2.82 -1.23
N ALA A 243 17.93 2.64 -0.06
CA ALA A 243 18.31 1.60 0.88
C ALA A 243 17.08 0.86 1.39
N ASN A 244 17.26 -0.42 1.66
CA ASN A 244 16.23 -1.25 2.29
C ASN A 244 16.80 -1.93 3.54
N ARG A 245 15.97 -2.11 4.57
CA ARG A 245 16.33 -2.81 5.79
C ARG A 245 15.96 -4.28 5.66
N TYR A 246 16.99 -5.10 5.49
CA TYR A 246 16.85 -6.55 5.55
C TYR A 246 17.02 -7.05 6.99
N ILE A 247 16.17 -8.00 7.39
CA ILE A 247 16.31 -8.72 8.66
C ILE A 247 16.81 -10.12 8.33
N SER A 248 18.11 -10.34 8.45
CA SER A 248 18.70 -11.69 8.51
C SER A 248 19.25 -11.99 9.88
N SER A 249 19.02 -13.22 10.35
CA SER A 249 19.78 -13.80 11.47
C SER A 249 19.75 -13.00 12.79
N GLY A 250 18.65 -12.30 13.09
CA GLY A 250 18.49 -11.53 14.33
C GLY A 250 19.30 -10.22 14.36
N LEU A 251 19.85 -9.77 13.22
CA LEU A 251 20.48 -8.47 13.08
C LEU A 251 19.67 -7.61 12.10
N ASN A 252 19.36 -6.38 12.52
CA ASN A 252 18.73 -5.36 11.71
C ASN A 252 19.79 -4.70 10.82
N GLN A 253 19.87 -5.06 9.55
CA GLN A 253 20.90 -4.54 8.63
C GLN A 253 20.28 -3.77 7.48
N TRP A 254 20.75 -2.54 7.28
CA TRP A 254 20.46 -1.76 6.09
C TRP A 254 21.36 -2.22 4.95
N THR A 255 20.78 -2.45 3.79
CA THR A 255 21.49 -2.77 2.54
C THR A 255 21.26 -1.65 1.56
N GLU A 256 22.35 -1.10 1.03
CA GLU A 256 22.28 -0.14 -0.08
C GLU A 256 21.85 -0.90 -1.33
N ILE A 257 20.70 -0.52 -1.89
CA ILE A 257 20.23 -1.05 -3.18
C ILE A 257 20.89 -0.25 -4.29
N TYR A 258 20.94 1.06 -4.13
CA TYR A 258 21.41 1.96 -5.17
C TYR A 258 21.96 3.26 -4.59
N THR A 259 23.02 3.76 -5.21
CA THR A 259 23.56 5.09 -4.99
C THR A 259 23.85 5.76 -6.33
N GLN A 260 23.42 7.00 -6.50
CA GLN A 260 23.72 7.78 -7.69
C GLN A 260 23.98 9.24 -7.34
N ASN A 261 25.03 9.78 -7.96
CA ASN A 261 25.25 11.21 -8.01
C ASN A 261 24.32 11.83 -9.06
N TYR A 262 23.62 12.90 -8.69
CA TYR A 262 22.66 13.61 -9.55
C TYR A 262 21.58 12.68 -10.17
N PRO A 263 20.78 11.99 -9.34
CA PRO A 263 19.83 10.96 -9.78
C PRO A 263 18.74 11.48 -10.72
N PHE A 264 18.41 12.77 -10.66
CA PHE A 264 17.32 13.40 -11.41
C PHE A 264 17.83 14.29 -12.57
N GLY A 265 19.05 14.04 -13.04
CA GLY A 265 19.70 14.81 -14.11
C GLY A 265 20.42 16.07 -13.61
N SER A 266 21.01 16.83 -14.54
CA SER A 266 21.95 17.93 -14.24
C SER A 266 21.33 19.05 -13.37
N HIS A 267 21.83 19.21 -12.14
CA HIS A 267 21.87 20.38 -11.23
C HIS A 267 20.61 21.23 -10.93
N TRP A 268 19.47 21.03 -11.59
CA TRP A 268 18.26 21.87 -11.39
C TRP A 268 17.14 21.21 -10.59
N TRP A 269 17.25 19.92 -10.24
CA TRP A 269 16.18 19.13 -9.63
C TRP A 269 16.68 18.39 -8.39
N GLY A 270 15.82 18.35 -7.36
CA GLY A 270 16.14 17.80 -6.05
C GLY A 270 16.88 18.80 -5.18
N ASN A 271 16.58 20.10 -5.28
CA ASN A 271 17.12 21.12 -4.37
C ASN A 271 16.33 21.15 -3.05
N ALA A 272 16.89 21.77 -2.01
CA ALA A 272 16.27 21.78 -0.67
C ALA A 272 14.93 22.53 -0.59
N GLN A 273 14.58 23.29 -1.63
CA GLN A 273 13.30 24.00 -1.76
C GLN A 273 12.28 23.24 -2.60
N ASP A 274 12.67 22.13 -3.22
CA ASP A 274 11.78 21.33 -4.04
C ASP A 274 10.88 20.50 -3.11
N GLN A 275 9.62 20.34 -3.52
CA GLN A 275 8.69 19.41 -2.90
C GLN A 275 8.87 18.04 -3.52
N HIS A 276 8.71 17.01 -2.69
CA HIS A 276 8.91 15.62 -3.07
C HIS A 276 7.70 14.83 -2.56
N VAL A 277 7.10 14.04 -3.44
CA VAL A 277 5.95 13.17 -3.10
C VAL A 277 6.17 11.83 -3.80
N ALA A 278 5.90 10.74 -3.08
CA ALA A 278 6.01 9.38 -3.58
C ALA A 278 4.63 8.71 -3.67
N GLY A 279 4.44 7.81 -4.63
CA GLY A 279 3.24 7.00 -4.76
C GLY A 279 3.19 6.21 -6.07
N ASP A 280 2.38 5.14 -6.12
CA ASP A 280 2.16 4.32 -7.31
C ASP A 280 1.25 5.05 -8.30
N PHE A 281 1.82 6.05 -8.97
CA PHE A 281 1.07 6.92 -9.88
C PHE A 281 0.72 6.22 -11.19
N ASN A 282 1.59 5.31 -11.64
CA ASN A 282 1.41 4.66 -12.93
C ASN A 282 0.58 3.35 -12.86
N GLY A 283 0.38 2.80 -11.66
CA GLY A 283 -0.42 1.60 -11.37
C GLY A 283 0.31 0.28 -11.63
N ASP A 284 1.63 0.25 -11.50
CA ASP A 284 2.43 -0.98 -11.68
C ASP A 284 2.81 -1.67 -10.35
N GLY A 285 2.39 -1.09 -9.23
CA GLY A 285 2.65 -1.56 -7.88
C GLY A 285 3.96 -1.05 -7.30
N PHE A 286 4.66 -0.12 -7.96
CA PHE A 286 5.87 0.53 -7.46
C PHE A 286 5.69 2.04 -7.39
N ASP A 287 6.28 2.64 -6.36
CA ASP A 287 6.18 4.07 -6.15
C ASP A 287 7.06 4.83 -7.14
N GLU A 288 6.46 5.82 -7.78
CA GLU A 288 7.14 6.91 -8.45
C GLU A 288 7.47 8.03 -7.48
N ILE A 289 8.31 8.96 -7.93
CA ILE A 289 8.59 10.20 -7.22
C ILE A 289 8.29 11.39 -8.11
N LEU A 290 7.45 12.29 -7.60
CA LEU A 290 7.26 13.61 -8.17
C LEU A 290 8.15 14.62 -7.45
N LEU A 291 8.98 15.32 -8.22
CA LEU A 291 9.74 16.48 -7.76
C LEU A 291 9.12 17.75 -8.36
N ALA A 292 8.78 18.71 -7.51
CA ALA A 292 8.25 20.00 -7.94
C ALA A 292 9.06 21.14 -7.35
N ASN A 293 9.46 22.09 -8.19
CA ASN A 293 10.19 23.27 -7.74
C ASN A 293 9.25 24.48 -7.57
N PRO A 294 9.64 25.48 -6.77
CA PRO A 294 8.82 26.67 -6.53
C PRO A 294 8.65 27.61 -7.75
N ASN A 295 9.24 27.29 -8.91
CA ASN A 295 9.14 28.08 -10.14
C ASN A 295 8.08 27.52 -11.11
N GLY A 296 7.18 26.67 -10.63
CA GLY A 296 6.11 26.08 -11.43
C GLY A 296 6.55 24.93 -12.31
N GLN A 297 7.68 24.29 -12.04
CA GLN A 297 8.12 23.13 -12.80
C GLN A 297 7.99 21.87 -11.95
N TYR A 298 7.53 20.76 -12.54
CA TYR A 298 7.56 19.46 -11.87
C TYR A 298 7.88 18.32 -12.83
N LYS A 299 8.33 17.21 -12.27
CA LYS A 299 8.72 16.00 -12.99
C LYS A 299 8.39 14.77 -12.16
N THR A 300 7.94 13.71 -12.84
CA THR A 300 7.78 12.39 -12.23
C THR A 300 8.89 11.45 -12.70
N PHE A 301 9.45 10.70 -11.77
CA PHE A 301 10.50 9.71 -12.00
C PHE A 301 10.07 8.35 -11.49
N GLN A 302 10.38 7.33 -12.27
CA GLN A 302 10.20 5.92 -11.93
C GLN A 302 11.56 5.26 -11.77
N TYR A 303 11.72 4.36 -10.79
CA TYR A 303 12.93 3.56 -10.68
C TYR A 303 12.83 2.31 -11.58
N THR A 304 13.66 2.23 -12.61
CA THR A 304 13.64 1.09 -13.52
C THR A 304 15.01 0.83 -14.14
N ASN A 305 15.36 -0.44 -14.33
CA ASN A 305 16.67 -0.88 -14.81
C ASN A 305 17.87 -0.39 -13.96
N GLY A 306 17.65 -0.20 -12.65
CA GLY A 306 18.71 0.20 -11.71
C GLY A 306 18.99 1.69 -11.63
N TYR A 307 18.11 2.55 -12.16
CA TYR A 307 18.23 4.01 -12.07
C TYR A 307 16.89 4.73 -12.17
N TRP A 308 16.84 5.99 -11.72
CA TRP A 308 15.66 6.85 -11.87
C TRP A 308 15.50 7.34 -13.32
N GLN A 309 14.37 7.04 -13.92
CA GLN A 309 13.98 7.48 -15.25
C GLN A 309 12.87 8.52 -15.16
N GLN A 310 13.07 9.66 -15.83
CA GLN A 310 12.02 10.66 -15.95
C GLN A 310 10.91 10.12 -16.87
N ILE A 311 9.69 10.00 -16.35
CA ILE A 311 8.52 9.57 -17.13
C ILE A 311 7.62 10.73 -17.51
N GLN A 312 7.71 11.86 -16.80
CA GLN A 312 6.94 13.07 -17.08
C GLN A 312 7.73 14.33 -16.75
N ALA A 313 7.46 15.41 -17.48
CA ALA A 313 7.94 16.74 -17.17
C ALA A 313 6.94 17.83 -17.59
N ALA A 314 6.73 18.81 -16.71
CA ALA A 314 5.98 20.02 -17.00
C ALA A 314 6.77 21.24 -16.51
N VAL A 315 6.75 22.31 -17.32
CA VAL A 315 7.49 23.56 -17.03
C VAL A 315 6.57 24.73 -16.67
N ASN A 316 5.25 24.53 -16.71
CA ASN A 316 4.20 25.51 -16.39
C ASN A 316 3.10 24.87 -15.52
N GLY A 317 3.51 24.06 -14.55
CA GLY A 317 2.64 23.28 -13.67
C GLY A 317 1.85 24.08 -12.63
N ASP A 318 1.96 25.41 -12.63
CA ASP A 318 1.30 26.29 -11.66
C ASP A 318 1.58 25.86 -10.20
N ILE A 319 2.83 25.52 -9.87
CA ILE A 319 3.31 25.19 -8.51
C ILE A 319 4.18 26.32 -7.98
N ASP A 320 3.79 26.91 -6.85
CA ASP A 320 4.44 28.06 -6.23
C ASP A 320 5.01 27.73 -4.84
N ASN A 321 5.90 28.58 -4.35
CA ASN A 321 6.39 28.46 -2.96
C ASN A 321 5.22 28.55 -1.96
N GLY A 322 5.15 27.58 -1.05
CA GLY A 322 4.09 27.52 -0.05
C GLY A 322 2.84 26.76 -0.49
N ASP A 323 2.82 26.19 -1.70
CA ASP A 323 1.85 25.15 -2.05
C ASP A 323 2.11 23.87 -1.24
N ARG A 324 1.19 22.91 -1.31
CA ARG A 324 1.36 21.56 -0.77
C ARG A 324 1.04 20.54 -1.84
N LEU A 325 1.83 19.47 -1.87
CA LEU A 325 1.60 18.28 -2.69
C LEU A 325 1.49 17.07 -1.77
N LEU A 326 0.48 16.25 -2.02
CA LEU A 326 0.19 15.02 -1.28
C LEU A 326 -0.19 13.94 -2.28
N SER A 327 0.05 12.68 -1.95
CA SER A 327 -0.37 11.52 -2.72
C SER A 327 -1.26 10.60 -1.89
N GLY A 328 -2.06 9.81 -2.58
CA GLY A 328 -2.80 8.69 -2.00
C GLY A 328 -3.82 8.09 -2.95
N ASP A 329 -4.24 6.86 -2.69
CA ASP A 329 -5.29 6.16 -3.44
C ASP A 329 -6.67 6.68 -2.99
N PHE A 330 -6.99 7.90 -3.35
CA PHE A 330 -8.23 8.56 -2.90
C PHE A 330 -9.48 7.85 -3.44
N ASN A 331 -9.36 7.14 -4.56
CA ASN A 331 -10.50 6.53 -5.23
C ASN A 331 -10.65 5.01 -4.96
N GLY A 332 -9.62 4.36 -4.44
CA GLY A 332 -9.59 2.94 -4.05
C GLY A 332 -9.39 1.98 -5.22
N ASP A 333 -8.64 2.39 -6.24
CA ASP A 333 -8.34 1.51 -7.39
C ASP A 333 -6.90 0.99 -7.42
N GLY A 334 -6.17 1.23 -6.33
CA GLY A 334 -4.79 0.79 -6.13
C GLY A 334 -3.78 1.61 -6.93
N VAL A 335 -4.15 2.84 -7.34
CA VAL A 335 -3.28 3.79 -8.03
C VAL A 335 -3.36 5.13 -7.32
N ASP A 336 -2.22 5.70 -6.99
CA ASP A 336 -2.18 6.95 -6.24
C ASP A 336 -2.54 8.15 -7.11
N GLU A 337 -3.43 8.99 -6.60
CA GLU A 337 -3.69 10.32 -7.09
C GLU A 337 -2.78 11.36 -6.43
N LEU A 338 -2.68 12.53 -7.05
CA LEU A 338 -1.95 13.68 -6.53
C LEU A 338 -2.91 14.81 -6.15
N MET A 339 -2.76 15.35 -4.95
CA MET A 339 -3.47 16.55 -4.50
C MET A 339 -2.52 17.74 -4.43
N GLN A 340 -2.83 18.80 -5.16
CA GLN A 340 -2.19 20.10 -5.05
C GLN A 340 -3.09 21.07 -4.29
N ILE A 341 -2.54 21.72 -3.27
CA ILE A 341 -3.23 22.75 -2.49
C ILE A 341 -2.43 24.04 -2.57
N LYS A 342 -3.09 25.15 -2.93
CA LYS A 342 -2.48 26.48 -3.08
C LYS A 342 -3.16 27.47 -2.11
N PRO A 343 -2.83 27.46 -0.80
CA PRO A 343 -3.57 28.23 0.18
C PRO A 343 -3.57 29.74 -0.09
N SER A 344 -2.45 30.28 -0.57
CA SER A 344 -2.30 31.71 -0.90
C SER A 344 -3.18 32.16 -2.07
N GLN A 345 -3.57 31.24 -2.95
CA GLN A 345 -4.41 31.50 -4.11
C GLN A 345 -5.86 31.02 -3.90
N GLY A 346 -6.14 30.34 -2.79
CA GLY A 346 -7.45 29.75 -2.53
C GLY A 346 -7.83 28.65 -3.53
N LYS A 347 -6.84 27.91 -4.06
CA LYS A 347 -7.05 26.87 -5.07
C LYS A 347 -6.66 25.49 -4.57
N HIS A 348 -7.25 24.47 -5.17
CA HIS A 348 -6.80 23.09 -5.08
C HIS A 348 -7.07 22.34 -6.39
N ALA A 349 -6.34 21.26 -6.61
CA ALA A 349 -6.56 20.33 -7.71
C ALA A 349 -6.23 18.90 -7.27
N THR A 350 -7.12 17.97 -7.61
CA THR A 350 -6.84 16.54 -7.56
C THR A 350 -6.56 16.07 -8.98
N MET A 351 -5.45 15.36 -9.15
CA MET A 351 -4.91 14.96 -10.43
C MET A 351 -4.63 13.47 -10.45
N ARG A 352 -4.80 12.89 -11.63
CA ARG A 352 -4.46 11.48 -11.88
C ARG A 352 -3.41 11.38 -12.96
N TYR A 353 -2.43 10.52 -12.76
CA TYR A 353 -1.43 10.28 -13.79
C TYR A 353 -2.03 9.44 -14.93
N ASN A 354 -1.83 9.91 -16.15
CA ASN A 354 -2.28 9.24 -17.37
C ASN A 354 -1.06 8.65 -18.09
N SER A 355 -0.86 7.34 -17.92
CA SER A 355 0.26 6.60 -18.51
C SER A 355 0.25 6.59 -20.05
N GLN A 356 -0.88 6.89 -20.71
CA GLN A 356 -0.95 6.98 -22.17
C GLN A 356 -0.41 8.30 -22.70
N THR A 357 -0.71 9.41 -22.01
CA THR A 357 -0.24 10.75 -22.38
C THR A 357 1.03 11.17 -21.63
N GLN A 358 1.46 10.37 -20.65
CA GLN A 358 2.56 10.67 -19.73
C GLN A 358 2.39 12.04 -19.07
N ASN A 359 1.18 12.32 -18.59
CA ASN A 359 0.85 13.61 -18.01
C ASN A 359 -0.15 13.47 -16.86
N TRP A 360 -0.24 14.51 -16.04
CA TRP A 360 -1.21 14.61 -14.95
C TRP A 360 -2.50 15.27 -15.45
N ASP A 361 -3.59 14.52 -15.41
CA ASP A 361 -4.92 14.99 -15.79
C ASP A 361 -5.63 15.50 -14.54
N ILE A 362 -6.13 16.73 -14.58
CA ILE A 362 -6.94 17.30 -13.50
C ILE A 362 -8.31 16.63 -13.51
N ILE A 363 -8.63 15.90 -12.44
CA ILE A 363 -9.91 15.21 -12.26
C ILE A 363 -10.88 15.98 -11.36
N ASN A 364 -10.38 16.89 -10.52
CA ASN A 364 -11.16 17.90 -9.80
C ASN A 364 -10.30 19.13 -9.52
N GLN A 365 -10.93 20.30 -9.48
CA GLN A 365 -10.27 21.54 -9.11
C GLN A 365 -11.27 22.52 -8.49
N GLY A 366 -10.80 23.35 -7.57
CA GLY A 366 -11.57 24.41 -6.95
C GLY A 366 -10.77 25.69 -6.81
N GLN A 367 -11.47 26.83 -6.82
CA GLN A 367 -10.91 28.18 -6.69
C GLN A 367 -11.71 29.04 -5.70
N SER A 368 -12.52 28.42 -4.85
CA SER A 368 -13.43 29.09 -3.91
C SER A 368 -12.75 29.53 -2.61
N GLY A 369 -11.44 29.28 -2.43
CA GLY A 369 -10.77 29.47 -1.15
C GLY A 369 -10.93 28.29 -0.18
N SER A 370 -11.57 27.19 -0.60
CA SER A 370 -11.84 26.04 0.27
C SER A 370 -11.71 24.70 -0.47
N ILE A 371 -11.40 23.65 0.28
CA ILE A 371 -11.69 22.25 -0.10
C ILE A 371 -12.93 21.86 0.71
N TYR A 372 -14.05 21.61 0.02
CA TYR A 372 -15.34 21.47 0.69
C TYR A 372 -15.63 22.68 1.61
N TRP A 373 -15.77 22.48 2.93
CA TRP A 373 -15.94 23.52 3.94
C TRP A 373 -14.64 23.94 4.65
N TRP A 374 -13.52 23.28 4.36
CA TRP A 374 -12.23 23.65 4.90
C TRP A 374 -11.69 24.89 4.18
N THR A 375 -11.63 26.02 4.88
CA THR A 375 -11.08 27.27 4.32
C THR A 375 -9.56 27.20 4.34
N LEU A 376 -8.92 27.36 3.18
CA LEU A 376 -7.49 27.20 3.05
C LEU A 376 -6.72 28.31 3.77
N SER A 377 -5.69 27.91 4.53
CA SER A 377 -4.74 28.80 5.19
C SER A 377 -3.31 28.34 4.97
N PRO A 378 -2.33 29.26 4.81
CA PRO A 378 -0.92 28.90 4.75
C PRO A 378 -0.38 28.16 5.98
N SER A 379 -1.08 28.26 7.11
CA SER A 379 -0.75 27.58 8.37
C SER A 379 -1.31 26.17 8.47
N ASP A 380 -2.12 25.73 7.51
CA ASP A 380 -2.68 24.38 7.52
C ASP A 380 -1.58 23.33 7.33
N GLN A 381 -1.77 22.20 8.02
CA GLN A 381 -1.08 20.96 7.76
C GLN A 381 -2.06 19.97 7.12
N TYR A 382 -1.57 19.16 6.18
CA TYR A 382 -2.38 18.21 5.44
C TYR A 382 -1.67 16.85 5.43
N LEU A 383 -2.45 15.79 5.59
CA LEU A 383 -1.98 14.41 5.64
C LEU A 383 -2.97 13.53 4.89
N THR A 384 -2.48 12.43 4.35
CA THR A 384 -3.27 11.43 3.64
C THR A 384 -3.04 10.04 4.21
N GLY A 385 -4.06 9.19 4.14
CA GLY A 385 -4.01 7.79 4.56
C GLY A 385 -5.40 7.16 4.71
N ASP A 386 -5.45 5.84 4.75
CA ASP A 386 -6.69 5.05 4.91
C ASP A 386 -7.10 5.03 6.39
N PHE A 387 -7.58 6.18 6.88
CA PHE A 387 -7.93 6.34 8.28
C PHE A 387 -9.14 5.48 8.66
N ASN A 388 -10.09 5.29 7.75
CA ASN A 388 -11.33 4.57 8.03
C ASN A 388 -11.32 3.08 7.65
N GLY A 389 -10.25 2.59 6.99
CA GLY A 389 -10.03 1.19 6.64
C GLY A 389 -10.89 0.68 5.49
N ASP A 390 -11.36 1.56 4.59
CA ASP A 390 -12.15 1.17 3.42
C ASP A 390 -11.31 0.90 2.16
N GLY A 391 -9.98 1.01 2.28
CA GLY A 391 -9.02 0.84 1.20
C GLY A 391 -8.88 2.09 0.34
N ARG A 392 -9.25 3.27 0.84
CA ARG A 392 -9.07 4.57 0.18
C ARG A 392 -8.38 5.53 1.12
N ASP A 393 -7.54 6.38 0.56
CA ASP A 393 -6.91 7.42 1.34
C ASP A 393 -7.87 8.61 1.54
N GLU A 394 -8.02 9.01 2.80
CA GLU A 394 -8.65 10.25 3.20
C GLU A 394 -7.66 11.42 3.20
N LEU A 395 -8.19 12.65 3.19
CA LEU A 395 -7.44 13.87 3.44
C LEU A 395 -7.78 14.40 4.84
N LEU A 396 -6.79 14.47 5.73
CA LEU A 396 -6.89 15.18 7.00
C LEU A 396 -6.27 16.58 6.86
N ALA A 397 -7.05 17.61 7.11
CA ALA A 397 -6.60 18.98 7.23
C ALA A 397 -6.63 19.43 8.69
N LEU A 398 -5.55 20.05 9.17
CA LEU A 398 -5.36 20.52 10.53
C LEU A 398 -4.91 21.99 10.51
N ASN A 399 -5.46 22.81 11.39
CA ASN A 399 -5.03 24.19 11.57
C ASN A 399 -4.59 24.43 13.02
N PRO A 400 -3.43 25.08 13.25
CA PRO A 400 -2.95 25.46 14.58
C PRO A 400 -3.92 26.28 15.44
N ASN A 401 -5.01 26.81 14.86
CA ASN A 401 -6.09 27.48 15.58
C ASN A 401 -7.08 26.52 16.26
N GLY A 402 -6.86 25.21 16.19
CA GLY A 402 -7.70 24.22 16.87
C GLY A 402 -8.74 23.53 15.98
N TRP A 403 -8.70 23.76 14.68
CA TRP A 403 -9.61 23.11 13.73
C TRP A 403 -8.97 21.89 13.08
N HIS A 404 -9.78 20.86 12.82
CA HIS A 404 -9.44 19.77 11.90
C HIS A 404 -10.64 19.37 11.05
N HIS A 405 -10.42 18.87 9.83
CA HIS A 405 -11.41 18.20 9.01
C HIS A 405 -10.78 17.00 8.31
N THR A 406 -11.37 15.82 8.50
CA THR A 406 -11.14 14.65 7.65
C THR A 406 -12.15 14.66 6.51
N MET A 407 -11.65 14.42 5.31
CA MET A 407 -12.42 14.45 4.07
C MET A 407 -12.15 13.19 3.27
N TYR A 408 -13.18 12.65 2.62
CA TYR A 408 -13.08 11.51 1.72
C TYR A 408 -13.44 11.93 0.30
N TRP A 409 -12.96 11.16 -0.67
CA TRP A 409 -13.22 11.41 -2.08
C TRP A 409 -14.46 10.66 -2.58
N THR A 410 -15.37 11.36 -3.25
CA THR A 410 -16.62 10.76 -3.75
C THR A 410 -16.50 10.15 -5.15
N GLY A 411 -15.31 10.13 -5.74
CA GLY A 411 -15.09 9.83 -7.18
C GLY A 411 -15.16 11.06 -8.09
N SER A 412 -15.50 12.24 -7.57
CA SER A 412 -15.58 13.48 -8.38
C SER A 412 -15.29 14.76 -7.60
N GLN A 413 -15.41 14.74 -6.26
CA GLN A 413 -15.10 15.85 -5.38
C GLN A 413 -14.77 15.35 -3.97
N TRP A 414 -14.14 16.21 -3.17
CA TRP A 414 -13.96 16.00 -1.74
C TRP A 414 -15.25 16.26 -0.97
N ALA A 415 -15.53 15.42 0.02
CA ALA A 415 -16.66 15.53 0.91
C ALA A 415 -16.20 15.41 2.37
N TYR A 416 -16.97 16.00 3.28
CA TYR A 416 -16.70 15.92 4.71
C TYR A 416 -16.95 14.52 5.26
N LEU A 417 -15.99 14.02 6.04
CA LEU A 417 -16.12 12.79 6.82
C LEU A 417 -16.37 13.12 8.29
N GLU A 418 -15.46 13.86 8.91
CA GLU A 418 -15.49 14.22 10.33
C GLU A 418 -14.66 15.48 10.59
N GLY A 419 -14.92 16.17 11.69
CA GLY A 419 -14.04 17.18 12.26
C GLY A 419 -14.78 18.43 12.69
N ASP A 420 -14.12 19.22 13.53
CA ASP A 420 -14.70 20.45 14.06
C ASP A 420 -13.61 21.46 14.48
N GLY A 421 -14.06 22.54 15.11
CA GLY A 421 -13.21 23.57 15.72
C GLY A 421 -13.14 23.45 17.24
N SER A 422 -13.22 22.24 17.81
CA SER A 422 -13.23 22.03 19.26
C SER A 422 -11.92 22.40 19.96
N GLY A 423 -10.85 22.64 19.20
CA GLY A 423 -9.51 22.84 19.74
C GLY A 423 -8.70 21.55 19.84
N THR A 424 -9.33 20.40 19.59
CA THR A 424 -8.70 19.10 19.79
C THR A 424 -9.06 18.08 18.71
N ILE A 425 -8.13 17.16 18.44
CA ILE A 425 -8.40 15.90 17.74
C ILE A 425 -8.17 14.76 18.73
N ALA A 426 -9.23 14.06 19.13
CA ALA A 426 -9.16 12.96 20.09
C ALA A 426 -8.33 13.28 21.36
N TRP A 427 -8.69 14.36 22.05
CA TRP A 427 -8.01 14.88 23.25
C TRP A 427 -6.63 15.51 23.02
N TRP A 428 -6.06 15.40 21.82
CA TRP A 428 -4.84 16.12 21.46
C TRP A 428 -5.14 17.59 21.20
N GLN A 429 -4.49 18.50 21.93
CA GLN A 429 -4.64 19.95 21.72
C GLN A 429 -3.84 20.40 20.52
N ILE A 430 -4.53 20.75 19.44
CA ILE A 430 -3.89 21.14 18.18
C ILE A 430 -3.18 22.50 18.38
N SER A 431 -1.90 22.55 18.04
CA SER A 431 -1.04 23.71 18.23
C SER A 431 -0.03 23.90 17.09
N SER A 432 0.56 25.08 17.01
CA SER A 432 1.60 25.40 16.02
C SER A 432 2.91 24.65 16.22
N SER A 433 3.08 23.98 17.36
CA SER A 433 4.28 23.22 17.70
C SER A 433 4.12 21.73 17.45
N ASP A 434 2.97 21.32 16.91
CA ASP A 434 2.68 19.93 16.63
C ASP A 434 3.25 19.51 15.27
N LYS A 435 3.75 18.28 15.26
CA LYS A 435 4.12 17.51 14.08
C LYS A 435 3.21 16.31 14.04
N TYR A 436 2.86 15.90 12.83
CA TYR A 436 2.00 14.76 12.60
C TYR A 436 2.64 13.80 11.61
N ALA A 437 2.44 12.52 11.84
CA ALA A 437 2.83 11.44 10.94
C ALA A 437 1.64 10.49 10.78
N VAL A 438 1.50 9.92 9.58
CA VAL A 438 0.49 8.90 9.29
C VAL A 438 1.20 7.57 9.14
N VAL A 439 0.74 6.58 9.88
CA VAL A 439 1.38 5.26 9.97
C VAL A 439 0.37 4.23 10.45
N ASP A 440 0.28 3.08 9.78
CA ASP A 440 -0.46 1.90 10.25
C ASP A 440 0.31 1.22 11.40
N VAL A 441 0.30 1.82 12.59
CA VAL A 441 1.11 1.38 13.74
C VAL A 441 0.69 0.01 14.23
N GLN A 442 -0.58 -0.37 14.02
CA GLN A 442 -1.11 -1.67 14.42
C GLN A 442 -0.96 -2.73 13.33
N ASN A 443 -0.54 -2.32 12.12
CA ASN A 443 -0.48 -3.13 10.92
C ASN A 443 -1.79 -3.90 10.70
N ASP A 444 -2.92 -3.19 10.84
CA ASP A 444 -4.27 -3.72 10.68
C ASP A 444 -5.01 -3.18 9.45
N GLY A 445 -4.29 -2.41 8.62
CA GLY A 445 -4.79 -1.79 7.39
C GLY A 445 -5.48 -0.45 7.62
N TYR A 446 -5.49 0.06 8.85
CA TYR A 446 -5.96 1.41 9.16
C TYR A 446 -4.74 2.28 9.40
N ASP A 447 -4.70 3.42 8.74
CA ASP A 447 -3.68 4.39 9.04
C ASP A 447 -4.01 5.16 10.31
N GLU A 448 -3.04 5.27 11.21
CA GLU A 448 -3.17 6.06 12.44
C GLU A 448 -2.40 7.36 12.37
N LEU A 449 -2.92 8.35 13.09
CA LEU A 449 -2.29 9.65 13.26
C LEU A 449 -1.41 9.63 14.50
N VAL A 450 -0.11 9.81 14.31
CA VAL A 450 0.83 10.08 15.40
C VAL A 450 1.01 11.59 15.50
N ALA A 451 0.46 12.18 16.56
CA ALA A 451 0.60 13.58 16.90
C ALA A 451 1.72 13.77 17.92
N ILE A 452 2.62 14.72 17.68
CA ILE A 452 3.81 14.95 18.50
C ILE A 452 3.95 16.44 18.75
N ASN A 453 4.01 16.86 20.02
CA ASN A 453 4.26 18.25 20.37
C ASN A 453 5.76 18.45 20.57
N SER A 454 6.34 19.27 19.72
CA SER A 454 7.78 19.41 19.65
C SER A 454 8.38 20.37 20.70
N ASN A 455 7.55 21.05 21.50
CA ASN A 455 8.01 21.90 22.61
C ASN A 455 8.13 21.14 23.93
N ASN A 456 7.30 20.13 24.15
CA ASN A 456 7.21 19.41 25.43
C ASN A 456 7.35 17.88 25.27
N GLY A 457 7.56 17.41 24.04
CA GLY A 457 7.77 16.00 23.72
C GLY A 457 6.55 15.10 23.96
N TRP A 458 5.35 15.66 24.17
CA TRP A 458 4.13 14.86 24.26
C TRP A 458 3.87 14.17 22.92
N SER A 459 3.30 12.97 22.96
CA SER A 459 2.87 12.27 21.76
C SER A 459 1.63 11.43 21.98
N HIS A 460 0.68 11.49 21.06
CA HIS A 460 -0.48 10.60 21.00
C HIS A 460 -0.47 9.83 19.68
N THR A 461 -0.79 8.54 19.74
CA THR A 461 -1.29 7.80 18.60
C THR A 461 -2.82 7.83 18.64
N ILE A 462 -3.42 8.15 17.52
CA ILE A 462 -4.85 8.42 17.39
C ILE A 462 -5.37 7.59 16.21
N LYS A 463 -6.43 6.82 16.46
CA LYS A 463 -7.07 5.97 15.46
C LYS A 463 -8.45 6.52 15.12
N TYR A 464 -8.86 6.44 13.86
CA TYR A 464 -10.23 6.72 13.48
C TYR A 464 -11.08 5.44 13.61
N GLN A 465 -12.11 5.49 14.46
CA GLN A 465 -12.98 4.33 14.69
C GLN A 465 -14.40 4.78 15.05
N ASN A 466 -15.40 4.02 14.60
CA ASN A 466 -16.82 4.30 14.87
C ASN A 466 -17.24 5.71 14.41
N GLY A 467 -16.63 6.20 13.33
CA GLY A 467 -16.96 7.50 12.73
C GLY A 467 -16.30 8.71 13.39
N GLN A 468 -15.31 8.53 14.28
CA GLN A 468 -14.62 9.62 14.97
C GLN A 468 -13.16 9.27 15.27
N TRP A 469 -12.31 10.28 15.43
CA TRP A 469 -10.95 10.10 15.96
C TRP A 469 -10.97 9.77 17.46
N GLN A 470 -10.20 8.78 17.86
CA GLN A 470 -10.11 8.29 19.23
C GLN A 470 -8.66 8.14 19.67
N PHE A 471 -8.38 8.55 20.90
CA PHE A 471 -7.08 8.35 21.52
C PHE A 471 -6.84 6.85 21.68
N MET A 472 -5.69 6.39 21.21
CA MET A 472 -5.29 4.99 21.31
C MET A 472 -4.23 4.80 22.38
N SER A 473 -3.16 5.59 22.32
CA SER A 473 -2.02 5.50 23.24
C SER A 473 -1.25 6.81 23.23
N GLY A 474 -0.40 7.04 24.22
CA GLY A 474 0.50 8.19 24.24
C GLY A 474 1.72 7.91 25.09
N ASN A 475 2.60 8.89 25.24
CA ASN A 475 3.78 8.76 26.12
C ASN A 475 3.55 9.33 27.53
N ASP A 476 2.30 9.60 27.91
CA ASP A 476 1.89 10.15 29.21
C ASP A 476 2.69 11.39 29.68
N GLY A 477 3.29 12.12 28.74
CA GLY A 477 4.09 13.33 29.01
C GLY A 477 5.56 13.09 29.34
N ASP A 478 6.08 11.88 29.13
CA ASP A 478 7.50 11.52 29.38
C ASP A 478 8.50 12.17 28.43
N SER A 479 8.05 13.06 27.54
CA SER A 479 8.86 13.83 26.58
C SER A 479 9.64 13.00 25.54
N ALA A 480 9.58 11.67 25.65
CA ALA A 480 10.30 10.74 24.81
C ALA A 480 9.38 9.75 24.10
N ILE A 481 9.81 9.31 22.92
CA ILE A 481 9.22 8.21 22.15
C ILE A 481 10.31 7.17 21.93
N GLY A 482 10.13 5.93 22.41
CA GLY A 482 11.15 4.88 22.26
C GLY A 482 12.52 5.28 22.80
N TYR A 483 12.56 5.91 23.99
CA TYR A 483 13.76 6.46 24.61
C TYR A 483 14.48 7.53 23.76
N TRP A 484 13.73 8.27 22.94
CA TRP A 484 14.23 9.44 22.22
C TRP A 484 13.54 10.70 22.72
N ASP A 485 14.29 11.60 23.36
CA ASP A 485 13.79 12.91 23.79
C ASP A 485 13.46 13.76 22.56
N ILE A 486 12.18 14.06 22.36
CA ILE A 486 11.73 14.77 21.17
C ILE A 486 12.03 16.26 21.27
N SER A 487 12.51 16.82 20.17
CA SER A 487 12.77 18.25 20.01
C SER A 487 12.04 18.90 18.83
N ALA A 488 11.90 20.22 18.90
CA ALA A 488 11.43 21.09 17.80
C ALA A 488 12.16 20.86 16.47
N ASN A 489 13.40 20.38 16.50
CA ASN A 489 14.23 20.20 15.31
C ASN A 489 14.25 18.76 14.78
N ASP A 490 13.56 17.83 15.44
CA ASP A 490 13.58 16.44 15.02
C ASP A 490 12.71 16.23 13.77
N LEU A 491 13.21 15.48 12.80
CA LEU A 491 12.43 15.03 11.68
C LEU A 491 11.85 13.65 11.99
N ILE A 492 10.58 13.47 11.66
CA ILE A 492 9.85 12.21 11.79
C ILE A 492 9.54 11.75 10.37
N VAL A 493 9.96 10.53 10.05
CA VAL A 493 9.72 9.90 8.75
C VAL A 493 8.85 8.67 8.99
N PRO A 494 7.59 8.67 8.54
CA PRO A 494 6.68 7.55 8.75
C PRO A 494 7.03 6.36 7.86
N ASN A 495 6.61 5.19 8.31
CA ASN A 495 6.70 3.93 7.59
C ASN A 495 8.16 3.62 7.17
N VAL A 496 9.07 3.67 8.14
CA VAL A 496 10.50 3.39 7.92
C VAL A 496 11.04 2.44 8.98
N PRO A 497 11.59 1.27 8.57
CA PRO A 497 11.67 0.72 7.21
C PRO A 497 10.39 0.03 6.72
N ARG A 498 9.32 -0.02 7.52
CA ARG A 498 8.12 -0.80 7.23
C ARG A 498 6.91 -0.05 7.76
N ASP A 499 5.75 -0.40 7.20
CA ASP A 499 4.45 -0.03 7.72
C ASP A 499 4.43 -0.26 9.24
N GLY A 500 4.03 0.77 9.97
CA GLY A 500 3.94 0.76 11.42
C GLY A 500 5.16 1.24 12.21
N GLU A 501 6.31 1.49 11.55
CA GLU A 501 7.51 2.04 12.19
C GLU A 501 7.76 3.51 11.83
N LEU A 502 8.31 4.29 12.76
CA LEU A 502 8.75 5.67 12.54
C LEU A 502 10.27 5.76 12.65
N MET A 503 10.90 6.50 11.73
CA MET A 503 12.28 6.97 11.90
C MET A 503 12.27 8.39 12.48
N ILE A 504 12.99 8.59 13.57
CA ILE A 504 13.18 9.90 14.22
C ILE A 504 14.65 10.27 14.10
N LEU A 505 14.95 11.51 13.68
CA LEU A 505 16.32 12.01 13.58
C LEU A 505 16.46 13.47 13.98
N ASN A 506 17.59 13.85 14.57
CA ASN A 506 17.86 15.24 14.98
C ASN A 506 18.78 15.99 14.00
N SER A 507 18.95 17.28 14.25
CA SER A 507 19.83 18.18 13.49
C SER A 507 21.31 17.81 13.53
N SER A 508 21.73 16.95 14.46
CA SER A 508 23.11 16.45 14.52
C SER A 508 23.31 15.16 13.72
N GLY A 509 22.29 14.70 13.01
CA GLY A 509 22.33 13.52 12.15
C GLY A 509 22.13 12.21 12.91
N TRP A 510 21.93 12.25 14.23
CA TRP A 510 21.55 11.06 14.97
C TRP A 510 20.14 10.66 14.57
N TRP A 511 19.91 9.36 14.40
CA TRP A 511 18.60 8.82 14.10
C TRP A 511 18.32 7.51 14.86
N LYS A 512 17.04 7.18 14.97
CA LYS A 512 16.51 5.96 15.59
C LYS A 512 15.25 5.51 14.83
N ILE A 513 14.95 4.21 14.89
CA ILE A 513 13.64 3.68 14.50
C ILE A 513 12.89 3.24 15.75
N VAL A 514 11.63 3.64 15.81
CA VAL A 514 10.69 3.31 16.87
C VAL A 514 9.45 2.66 16.24
N GLY A 515 8.90 1.64 16.88
CA GLY A 515 7.66 0.96 16.46
C GLY A 515 6.77 0.63 17.65
N TYR A 516 5.48 0.40 17.38
CA TYR A 516 4.48 0.04 18.38
C TYR A 516 4.52 -1.44 18.76
#